data_AF-A0A4P7F513-F1
#
_entry.id   AF-A0A4P7F513-F1
#
_cell.length_a   1.000
_cell.length_b   1.000
_cell.length_c   1.000
_cell.angle_alpha   90.00
_cell.angle_beta   90.00
_cell.angle_gamma   90.00
#
_symmetry.space_group_name_H-M   'P 1'
#
loop_
_entity.id
_entity.type
_entity.pdbx_description
1 polymer ?
#
loop_
_entity_poly.entity_id
_entity_poly.type
_entity_poly.pdbx_seq_one_letter_code
_entity_poly.pdbx_strand_id
1 'polypeptide(L)' 'MIVCSCNVISDTKIRDTLKSGACPRTPGGVYKCLGCSPTCGRCMTTLKTIIKEALANTAPPPSSCHSRRQKETETCPLS' A
#
# COMPACT_ATOMS: atom_id res chain seq x y z
N MET A 1 18.12 1.37 -0.07
CA MET A 1 18.05 0.89 1.32
C MET A 1 17.47 -0.52 1.39
N ILE A 2 18.06 -1.42 2.19
CA ILE A 2 17.42 -2.71 2.52
C ILE A 2 16.33 -2.47 3.57
N VAL A 3 15.11 -2.90 3.26
CA VAL A 3 13.93 -2.74 4.12
C VAL A 3 13.67 -4.02 4.92
N CYS A 4 13.87 -5.19 4.34
CA CYS A 4 13.68 -6.48 5.01
C CYS A 4 14.93 -7.34 4.91
N SER A 5 15.60 -7.59 6.04
CA SER A 5 16.81 -8.44 6.07
C SER A 5 16.49 -9.93 5.90
N CYS A 6 15.36 -10.42 6.42
CA CYS A 6 14.99 -11.84 6.33
C CYS A 6 14.79 -12.32 4.89
N ASN A 7 14.21 -11.45 4.05
CA ASN A 7 13.91 -11.75 2.65
C ASN A 7 14.79 -10.94 1.68
N VAL A 8 15.80 -10.23 2.20
CA VAL A 8 16.73 -9.36 1.45
C VAL A 8 16.02 -8.45 0.44
N ILE A 9 15.01 -7.71 0.91
CA ILE A 9 14.18 -6.84 0.07
C ILE A 9 14.66 -5.39 0.19
N SER A 10 14.97 -4.75 -0.94
CA SER A 10 15.30 -3.32 -1.03
C SER A 10 14.07 -2.44 -1.27
N ASP A 11 14.19 -1.15 -0.93
CA ASP A 11 13.17 -0.14 -1.21
C ASP A 11 12.89 -0.02 -2.72
N THR A 12 13.93 -0.12 -3.56
CA THR A 12 13.81 -0.09 -5.02
C THR A 12 12.95 -1.24 -5.52
N LYS A 13 13.19 -2.46 -5.04
CA LYS A 13 12.40 -3.66 -5.36
C LYS A 13 10.92 -3.48 -4.99
N ILE A 14 10.65 -2.88 -3.83
CA ILE A 14 9.29 -2.56 -3.39
C ILE A 14 8.63 -1.55 -4.33
N ARG A 15 9.32 -0.44 -4.63
CA ARG A 15 8.81 0.63 -5.52
C ARG A 15 8.56 0.11 -6.93
N ASP A 16 9.41 -0.74 -7.48
CA ASP A 16 9.20 -1.34 -8.80
C ASP A 16 8.01 -2.31 -8.82
N THR A 17 7.83 -3.06 -7.74
CA THR A 17 6.63 -3.91 -7.58
C THR A 17 5.35 -3.07 -7.57
N LEU A 18 5.38 -1.89 -6.95
CA LEU A 18 4.24 -0.98 -6.89
C LEU A 18 3.88 -0.33 -8.24
N LYS A 19 4.85 -0.21 -9.15
CA LYS A 19 4.62 0.29 -10.53
C LYS A 19 3.99 -0.78 -11.43
N SER A 20 4.18 -2.06 -11.11
CA SER A 20 3.57 -3.15 -11.87
C SER A 20 2.05 -3.10 -11.69
N GLY A 21 1.28 -3.20 -12.77
CA GLY A 21 -0.15 -2.86 -12.85
C GLY A 21 -1.08 -3.56 -11.83
N ALA A 22 -0.61 -4.59 -11.15
CA ALA A 22 -1.25 -5.14 -9.96
C ALA A 22 -0.75 -4.41 -8.70
N CYS A 23 -0.97 -3.10 -8.56
CA CYS A 23 -0.42 -2.29 -7.46
C CYS A 23 -0.81 -2.85 -6.07
N PRO A 24 0.09 -3.55 -5.35
CA PRO A 24 -0.25 -4.05 -4.02
C PRO A 24 -0.36 -2.89 -3.04
N ARG A 25 -1.57 -2.63 -2.53
CA ARG A 25 -1.82 -1.57 -1.54
C ARG A 25 -1.48 -1.99 -0.10
N THR A 26 -1.01 -3.22 0.09
CA THR A 26 -0.73 -3.79 1.41
C THR A 26 0.64 -4.48 1.42
N PRO A 27 1.32 -4.52 2.59
CA PRO A 27 2.58 -5.26 2.73
C PRO A 27 2.48 -6.73 2.32
N GLY A 28 1.40 -7.41 2.70
CA GLY A 28 1.17 -8.81 2.31
C GLY A 28 1.03 -8.97 0.80
N GLY A 29 0.41 -8.01 0.12
CA GLY A 29 0.38 -7.96 -1.34
C GLY A 29 1.78 -7.82 -1.94
N VAL A 30 2.61 -6.93 -1.41
CA VAL A 30 4.01 -6.78 -1.87
C VAL A 30 4.79 -8.08 -1.70
N TYR A 31 4.69 -8.72 -0.54
CA TYR A 31 5.33 -10.02 -0.29
C TYR A 31 4.87 -11.09 -1.30
N LYS A 32 3.56 -11.18 -1.54
CA LYS A 32 2.99 -12.12 -2.51
C LYS A 32 3.47 -11.85 -3.93
N CYS A 33 3.51 -10.59 -4.37
CA CYS A 33 4.03 -10.20 -5.68
C CYS A 33 5.52 -10.53 -5.85
N LEU A 34 6.29 -10.49 -4.76
CA LEU A 34 7.70 -10.85 -4.74
C LEU A 34 7.94 -12.37 -4.58
N GLY A 35 6.88 -13.16 -4.39
CA GLY A 35 7.00 -14.61 -4.15
C GLY A 35 7.59 -14.97 -2.79
N CYS A 36 7.47 -14.08 -1.79
CA CYS A 36 8.01 -14.30 -0.45
C CYS A 36 6.91 -14.24 0.61
N SER A 37 7.20 -14.76 1.81
CA SER A 37 6.35 -14.63 2.99
C SER A 37 7.06 -13.86 4.11
N PRO A 38 6.34 -13.10 4.96
CA PRO A 38 6.97 -12.39 6.07
C PRO A 38 7.46 -13.37 7.16
N THR A 39 8.72 -13.24 7.58
CA THR A 39 9.31 -14.10 8.63
C THR A 39 9.20 -13.50 10.04
N CYS A 40 9.70 -12.28 10.25
CA CYS A 40 9.76 -11.65 11.57
C CYS A 40 8.95 -10.35 11.70
N GLY A 41 8.44 -9.81 10.59
CA GLY A 41 7.58 -8.62 10.58
C GLY A 41 8.23 -7.29 10.99
N ARG A 42 9.50 -7.23 11.42
CA ARG A 42 10.16 -5.99 11.89
C ARG A 42 10.15 -4.86 10.87
N CYS A 43 10.19 -5.20 9.59
CA CYS A 43 10.16 -4.27 8.46
C CYS A 43 8.76 -3.76 8.11
N MET A 44 7.70 -4.25 8.76
CA MET A 44 6.30 -4.01 8.36
C MET A 44 5.92 -2.54 8.37
N THR A 45 6.32 -1.79 9.40
CA THR A 45 6.00 -0.36 9.51
C THR A 45 6.69 0.43 8.40
N THR A 46 7.98 0.21 8.17
CA THR A 46 8.75 0.85 7.09
C THR A 46 8.18 0.51 5.72
N LEU A 47 7.81 -0.76 5.50
CA LEU A 47 7.18 -1.21 4.26
C LEU A 47 5.83 -0.51 4.03
N LYS A 48 5.00 -0.35 5.07
CA LYS A 48 3.74 0.41 4.99
C LYS A 48 3.99 1.88 4.61
N THR A 49 5.01 2.51 5.19
CA THR A 49 5.37 3.89 4.87
C THR A 49 5.75 4.04 3.40
N ILE A 50 6.63 3.17 2.89
CA ILE A 50 7.05 3.20 1.48
C ILE A 50 5.86 3.01 0.54
N ILE A 51 4.95 2.08 0.86
CA ILE A 51 3.72 1.88 0.07
C ILE A 51 2.87 3.16 0.05
N LYS A 52 2.63 3.78 1.22
CA LYS A 52 1.85 5.02 1.31
C LYS A 52 2.48 6.16 0.52
N GLU A 53 3.79 6.37 0.65
CA GLU A 53 4.53 7.39 -0.08
C GLU A 53 4.44 7.17 -1.59
N ALA A 54 4.62 5.94 -2.06
CA ALA A 54 4.53 5.61 -3.48
C ALA A 54 3.11 5.87 -4.02
N LEU A 55 2.08 5.51 -3.27
CA LEU A 55 0.68 5.77 -3.67
C LEU A 55 0.35 7.27 -3.68
N ALA A 56 0.84 8.03 -2.70
CA ALA A 56 0.65 9.49 -2.65
C ALA A 56 1.32 10.19 -3.85
N ASN A 57 2.49 9.73 -4.28
CA ASN A 57 3.21 10.27 -5.43
C ASN A 57 2.60 9.87 -6.79
N THR A 58 1.72 8.85 -6.81
CA THR A 58 1.05 8.38 -8.04
C THR A 58 -0.37 8.94 -8.16
N ALA A 59 -0.88 9.63 -7.14
CA ALA A 59 -2.14 10.36 -7.24
C ALA A 59 -1.89 11.66 -8.04
N PRO A 60 -2.68 11.96 -9.09
CA PRO A 60 -2.72 13.33 -9.59
C PRO A 60 -3.09 14.26 -8.42
N PRO A 61 -2.64 15.53 -8.42
CA PRO A 61 -3.05 16.48 -7.38
C PRO A 61 -4.57 16.45 -7.26
N PRO A 62 -5.15 16.56 -6.04
CA PRO A 62 -6.60 16.65 -5.92
C PRO A 62 -7.04 17.86 -6.72
N SER A 63 -7.64 17.61 -7.89
CA SER A 63 -8.46 18.60 -8.56
C SER A 63 -9.54 18.96 -7.56
N SER A 64 -9.44 20.14 -6.95
CA SER A 64 -10.46 20.72 -6.08
C SER A 64 -11.76 20.86 -6.87
N CYS A 65 -12.55 19.80 -6.94
CA CYS A 65 -13.99 19.91 -7.12
C CYS A 65 -14.60 19.89 -5.73
N HIS A 66 -14.71 21.08 -5.14
CA HIS A 66 -15.66 21.33 -4.08
C HIS A 66 -17.05 20.85 -4.51
N SER A 67 -17.50 19.72 -3.97
CA SER A 67 -18.92 19.41 -3.85
C SER A 67 -19.13 18.53 -2.63
N ARG A 68 -19.68 19.16 -1.59
CA ARG A 68 -20.27 18.49 -0.43
C ARG A 68 -21.22 17.39 -0.87
N ARG A 69 -21.05 16.18 -0.34
CA ARG A 69 -22.15 15.42 0.29
C ARG A 69 -21.56 14.28 1.13
N GLN A 70 -21.36 14.52 2.42
CA GLN A 70 -21.38 13.42 3.39
C GLN A 70 -22.86 13.11 3.63
N LYS A 71 -23.35 11.99 3.09
CA LYS A 71 -24.54 11.29 3.59
C LYS A 71 -23.96 10.15 4.42
N GLU A 72 -23.89 10.32 5.73
CA GLU A 72 -24.95 10.03 6.70
C GLU A 72 -25.32 8.55 6.69
N THR A 73 -25.15 7.97 7.87
CA THR A 73 -25.40 6.59 8.30
C THR A 73 -26.73 6.05 7.79
N GLU A 74 -26.70 4.92 7.07
CA GLU A 74 -27.88 4.06 6.96
C GLU A 74 -27.52 2.60 7.31
N THR A 75 -28.04 2.24 8.46
CA THR A 75 -28.23 0.92 9.06
C THR A 75 -28.77 -0.10 8.06
N CYS A 76 -28.22 -1.31 8.08
CA CYS A 76 -28.74 -2.46 7.34
C CYS A 76 -29.91 -3.09 8.15
N PRO A 77 -31.16 -3.13 7.66
CA PRO A 77 -32.16 -4.02 8.24
C PRO A 77 -31.94 -5.43 7.67
N LEU A 78 -31.48 -6.37 8.52
CA LEU A 78 -31.64 -7.79 8.22
C LEU A 78 -33.12 -8.14 8.43
N SER A 79 -33.74 -8.66 7.36
CA SER A 79 -34.89 -9.59 7.45
C SER A 79 -34.37 -11.00 7.66
#